data_AF-A2FCD3-F1
#
_entry.id   AF-A2FCD3-F1
#
_cell.length_a   1.000
_cell.length_b   1.000
_cell.length_c   1.000
_cell.angle_alpha   90.00
_cell.angle_beta   90.00
_cell.angle_gamma   90.00
#
_symmetry.space_group_name_H-M   'P 1'
#
loop_
_entity.id
_entity.type
_entity.pdbx_description
1 polymer ?
#
loop_
_entity_poly.entity_id
_entity_poly.type
_entity_poly.pdbx_seq_one_letter_code
_entity_poly.pdbx_strand_id
1 'polypeptide(L)'
;MSMSEPRRQACMKITRKLMKYPCARLFLHPVDTTGLTDYNDVIKSPQDLTSIYNRLLNKEYPTIESWEHDMVLLWYNCEKYNGHDSVPFLVAQCLNERYKTLREKYLVYDFMLWKTQVQKLEKQLDLLLSDPPAVTKNYFPTLNIGRQKNTTFREAEYQSLFRSISKLTSPADTLFFVNTFYKNEPQIPAHEDPLSVDLRSLTYDSLIELRKYTKKRCQEMGIKYE
;
A
#
# COMPACT_ATOMS: atom_id res chain seq x y z
N MET A 1 -0.72 2.03 24.54
CA MET A 1 0.39 2.72 23.85
C MET A 1 -0.16 4.02 23.28
N SER A 2 0.56 5.14 23.44
CA SER A 2 0.15 6.45 22.91
C SER A 2 0.80 6.72 21.56
N MET A 3 0.16 7.49 20.68
CA MET A 3 0.66 7.85 19.36
C MET A 3 2.03 8.53 19.49
N SER A 4 2.98 8.15 18.63
CA SER A 4 4.33 8.73 18.67
C SER A 4 4.30 10.24 18.39
N GLU A 5 5.22 10.98 19.02
CA GLU A 5 5.28 12.43 18.92
C GLU A 5 5.42 12.94 17.46
N PRO A 6 6.24 12.34 16.58
CA PRO A 6 6.30 12.77 15.17
C PRO A 6 4.98 12.60 14.44
N ARG A 7 4.27 11.49 14.69
CA ARG A 7 2.96 11.20 14.09
C ARG A 7 1.90 12.18 14.58
N ARG A 8 1.89 12.48 15.89
CA ARG A 8 1.01 13.50 16.47
C ARG A 8 1.25 14.88 15.86
N GLN A 9 2.51 15.29 15.72
CA GLN A 9 2.87 16.57 15.08
C GLN A 9 2.43 16.63 13.62
N ALA A 10 2.52 15.53 12.88
CA ALA A 10 1.99 15.43 11.51
C ALA A 10 0.47 15.62 11.49
N CYS A 11 -0.29 14.93 12.35
CA CYS A 11 -1.74 15.09 12.48
C CYS A 11 -2.13 16.53 12.84
N MET A 12 -1.41 17.15 13.77
CA MET A 12 -1.60 18.57 14.13
C MET A 12 -1.34 19.50 12.95
N LYS A 13 -0.29 19.24 12.16
CA LYS A 13 0.06 20.03 10.99
C LYS A 13 -1.01 19.92 9.90
N ILE A 14 -1.56 18.72 9.68
CA ILE A 14 -2.68 18.49 8.76
C ILE A 14 -3.91 19.28 9.24
N THR A 15 -4.31 19.08 10.50
CA THR A 15 -5.51 19.72 11.08
C THR A 15 -5.43 21.25 11.02
N ARG A 16 -4.31 21.85 11.42
CA ARG A 16 -4.09 23.31 11.30
C ARG A 16 -4.18 23.82 9.86
N LYS A 17 -3.68 23.03 8.88
CA LYS A 17 -3.74 23.42 7.47
C LYS A 17 -5.16 23.36 6.92
N LEU A 18 -5.99 22.41 7.39
CA LEU A 18 -7.40 22.37 7.07
C LEU A 18 -8.14 23.56 7.67
N MET A 19 -7.93 23.87 8.96
CA MET A 19 -8.57 25.02 9.62
C MET A 19 -8.30 26.36 8.93
N LYS A 20 -7.13 26.50 8.29
CA LYS A 20 -6.76 27.72 7.53
C LYS A 20 -7.26 27.73 6.09
N TYR A 21 -7.87 26.65 5.61
CA TYR A 21 -8.32 26.55 4.23
C TYR A 21 -9.64 27.35 4.06
N PRO A 22 -9.82 28.10 2.95
CA PRO A 22 -10.93 29.05 2.83
C PRO A 22 -12.33 28.46 3.06
N CYS A 23 -12.57 27.21 2.65
CA CYS A 23 -13.87 26.56 2.80
C CYS A 23 -14.07 25.87 4.17
N ALA A 24 -13.11 25.96 5.10
CA ALA A 24 -13.18 25.28 6.39
C ALA A 24 -14.14 25.92 7.40
N ARG A 25 -14.65 27.13 7.13
CA ARG A 25 -15.43 27.94 8.09
C ARG A 25 -16.60 27.17 8.71
N LEU A 26 -17.30 26.35 7.92
CA LEU A 26 -18.45 25.54 8.39
C LEU A 26 -18.06 24.42 9.38
N PHE A 27 -16.78 24.06 9.45
CA PHE A 27 -16.28 22.93 10.23
C PHE A 27 -15.31 23.35 11.33
N LEU A 28 -15.15 24.65 11.58
CA LEU A 28 -14.20 25.15 12.58
C LEU A 28 -14.66 24.93 14.01
N HIS A 29 -15.95 25.11 14.28
CA HIS A 29 -16.53 25.07 15.61
C HIS A 29 -17.72 24.11 15.64
N PRO A 30 -18.14 23.65 16.83
CA PRO A 30 -19.37 22.87 16.96
C PRO A 30 -20.53 23.56 16.27
N VAL A 31 -21.38 22.75 15.61
CA VAL A 31 -22.60 23.26 14.97
C VAL A 31 -23.49 23.90 16.03
N ASP A 32 -23.89 25.15 15.80
CA ASP A 32 -24.91 25.81 16.62
C ASP A 32 -26.26 25.13 16.34
N THR A 33 -26.78 24.46 17.36
CA THR A 33 -28.05 23.72 17.26
C THR A 33 -29.26 24.58 17.62
N THR A 34 -29.06 25.87 17.89
CA THR A 34 -30.15 26.82 18.15
C THR A 34 -31.06 26.89 16.92
N GLY A 35 -32.27 26.36 17.05
CA GLY A 35 -33.24 26.29 15.95
C GLY A 35 -33.18 25.00 15.12
N LEU A 36 -32.23 24.09 15.39
CA LEU A 36 -32.18 22.76 14.77
C LEU A 36 -32.77 21.72 15.73
N THR A 37 -34.08 21.49 15.62
CA THR A 37 -34.82 20.65 16.59
C THR A 37 -34.47 19.16 16.54
N ASP A 38 -33.91 18.67 15.43
CA ASP A 38 -33.62 17.25 15.17
C ASP A 38 -32.13 16.92 15.12
N TYR A 39 -31.23 17.92 15.21
CA TYR A 39 -29.79 17.70 14.96
C TYR A 39 -29.17 16.69 15.94
N ASN A 40 -29.48 16.81 17.23
CA ASN A 40 -28.97 15.89 18.26
C ASN A 40 -29.62 14.49 18.18
N ASP A 41 -30.78 14.39 17.53
CA ASP A 41 -31.43 13.11 17.26
C ASP A 41 -30.78 12.38 16.08
N VAL A 42 -30.39 13.12 15.04
CA VAL A 42 -29.74 12.58 13.85
C VAL A 42 -28.24 12.33 14.07
N ILE A 43 -27.54 13.27 14.68
CA ILE A 43 -26.08 13.28 14.85
C ILE A 43 -25.71 12.94 16.30
N LYS A 44 -25.18 11.72 16.52
CA LYS A 44 -24.85 11.20 17.85
C LYS A 44 -23.46 11.57 18.35
N SER A 45 -22.56 11.90 17.44
CA SER A 45 -21.18 12.21 17.77
C SER A 45 -20.73 13.39 16.92
N PRO A 46 -21.16 14.63 17.28
CA PRO A 46 -20.77 15.83 16.53
C PRO A 46 -19.26 16.03 16.57
N GLN A 47 -18.71 16.55 15.47
CA GLN A 47 -17.28 16.80 15.32
C GLN A 47 -17.03 18.15 14.68
N ASP A 48 -15.90 18.76 15.04
CA ASP A 48 -15.39 20.00 14.46
C ASP A 48 -13.86 20.04 14.56
N LEU A 49 -13.22 20.84 13.71
CA LEU A 49 -11.76 20.90 13.59
C LEU A 49 -11.09 21.49 14.84
N THR A 50 -11.75 22.39 15.58
CA THR A 50 -11.19 22.95 16.82
C THR A 50 -11.15 21.89 17.90
N SER A 51 -12.24 21.14 18.10
CA SER A 51 -12.29 20.02 19.05
C SER A 51 -11.25 18.95 18.68
N ILE A 52 -11.16 18.56 17.41
CA ILE A 52 -10.17 17.59 16.94
C ILE A 52 -8.74 18.08 17.23
N TYR A 53 -8.46 19.35 16.97
CA TYR A 53 -7.16 19.95 17.21
C TYR A 53 -6.81 20.03 18.71
N ASN A 54 -7.78 20.36 19.56
CA ASN A 54 -7.61 20.38 21.01
C ASN A 54 -7.32 18.97 21.57
N ARG A 55 -8.02 17.95 21.10
CA ARG A 55 -7.73 16.55 21.47
C ARG A 55 -6.31 16.12 21.08
N LEU A 56 -5.79 16.59 19.94
CA LEU A 56 -4.38 16.39 19.57
C LEU A 56 -3.40 17.11 20.51
N LEU A 57 -3.72 18.33 20.96
CA LEU A 57 -2.90 19.08 21.93
C LEU A 57 -2.83 18.35 23.27
N ASN A 58 -3.97 17.85 23.73
CA ASN A 58 -4.13 17.14 25.01
C ASN A 58 -3.66 15.68 24.97
N LYS A 59 -3.18 15.19 23.81
CA LYS A 59 -2.74 13.81 23.59
C LYS A 59 -3.82 12.75 23.85
N GLU A 60 -5.07 13.09 23.54
CA GLU A 60 -6.24 12.23 23.76
C GLU A 60 -6.40 11.14 22.69
N TYR A 61 -5.71 11.26 21.54
CA TYR A 61 -5.71 10.23 20.51
C TYR A 61 -4.60 9.19 20.75
N PRO A 62 -4.93 7.93 21.10
CA PRO A 62 -3.94 6.89 21.31
C PRO A 62 -3.26 6.45 20.02
N THR A 63 -3.89 6.62 18.86
CA THR A 63 -3.36 6.19 17.56
C THR A 63 -3.72 7.18 16.43
N ILE A 64 -3.08 7.07 15.26
CA ILE A 64 -3.45 7.87 14.08
C ILE A 64 -4.90 7.56 13.69
N GLU A 65 -5.28 6.29 13.72
CA GLU A 65 -6.60 5.79 13.32
C GLU A 65 -7.71 6.42 14.17
N SER A 66 -7.48 6.64 15.46
CA SER A 66 -8.44 7.34 16.33
C SER A 66 -8.66 8.81 15.94
N TRP A 67 -7.63 9.49 15.45
CA TRP A 67 -7.75 10.85 14.91
C TRP A 67 -8.39 10.85 13.51
N GLU A 68 -8.03 9.88 12.66
CA GLU A 68 -8.64 9.71 11.33
C GLU A 68 -10.14 9.42 11.42
N HIS A 69 -10.55 8.65 12.44
CA HIS A 69 -11.96 8.37 12.70
C HIS A 69 -12.76 9.67 12.87
N ASP A 70 -12.28 10.60 13.70
CA ASP A 70 -12.96 11.88 13.91
C ASP A 70 -12.94 12.78 12.67
N MET A 71 -11.87 12.72 11.87
CA MET A 71 -11.82 13.41 10.56
C MET A 71 -12.87 12.85 9.59
N VAL A 72 -13.03 11.53 9.52
CA VAL A 72 -14.05 10.89 8.66
C VAL A 72 -15.45 11.22 9.17
N LEU A 73 -15.65 11.19 10.48
CA LEU A 73 -16.93 11.47 11.13
C LEU A 73 -17.40 12.91 10.88
N LEU A 74 -16.47 13.87 10.77
CA LEU A 74 -16.78 15.25 10.39
C LEU A 74 -17.52 15.33 9.04
N TRP A 75 -17.02 14.62 8.02
CA TRP A 75 -17.64 14.60 6.69
C TRP A 75 -18.92 13.78 6.68
N TYR A 76 -18.90 12.62 7.33
CA TYR A 76 -20.06 11.72 7.42
C TYR A 76 -21.25 12.39 8.11
N ASN A 77 -21.04 13.09 9.21
CA ASN A 77 -22.11 13.83 9.89
C ASN A 77 -22.68 14.94 9.02
N CYS A 78 -21.84 15.62 8.25
CA CYS A 78 -22.29 16.64 7.31
C CYS A 78 -23.19 16.03 6.23
N GLU A 79 -22.79 14.92 5.62
CA GLU A 79 -23.60 14.20 4.64
C GLU A 79 -24.92 13.69 5.24
N LYS A 80 -24.84 13.07 6.41
CA LYS A 80 -25.98 12.45 7.08
C LYS A 80 -27.07 13.47 7.43
N TYR A 81 -26.68 14.66 7.90
CA TYR A 81 -27.65 15.70 8.27
C TYR A 81 -28.14 16.50 7.07
N ASN A 82 -27.24 16.91 6.17
CA ASN A 82 -27.56 17.87 5.12
C ASN A 82 -27.96 17.21 3.79
N GLY A 83 -27.57 15.94 3.56
CA GLY A 83 -27.77 15.23 2.30
C GLY A 83 -26.64 15.44 1.29
N HIS A 84 -26.52 14.51 0.34
CA HIS A 84 -25.41 14.41 -0.62
C HIS A 84 -25.35 15.57 -1.64
N ASP A 85 -26.48 16.18 -1.97
CA ASP A 85 -26.51 17.29 -2.96
C ASP A 85 -26.48 18.67 -2.30
N SER A 86 -26.27 18.72 -0.98
CA SER A 86 -26.33 19.96 -0.22
C SER A 86 -25.04 20.78 -0.34
N VAL A 87 -25.17 22.10 -0.30
CA VAL A 87 -24.03 23.03 -0.30
C VAL A 87 -23.04 22.73 0.84
N PRO A 88 -23.47 22.46 2.10
CA PRO A 88 -22.55 22.06 3.16
C PRO A 88 -21.73 20.82 2.81
N PHE A 89 -22.35 19.81 2.19
CA PHE A 89 -21.65 18.59 1.82
C PHE A 89 -20.68 18.79 0.65
N LEU A 90 -21.03 19.60 -0.36
CA LEU A 90 -20.09 19.98 -1.43
C LEU A 90 -18.85 20.68 -0.86
N VAL A 91 -19.03 21.54 0.15
CA VAL A 91 -17.93 22.18 0.88
C VAL A 91 -17.13 21.17 1.71
N ALA A 92 -17.79 20.19 2.34
CA ALA A 92 -17.15 19.07 3.03
C ALA A 92 -16.26 18.26 2.07
N GLN A 93 -16.75 17.94 0.87
CA GLN A 93 -15.98 17.22 -0.14
C GLN A 93 -14.73 17.98 -0.57
N CYS A 94 -14.85 19.29 -0.83
CA CYS A 94 -13.71 20.14 -1.15
C CYS A 94 -12.62 20.10 -0.05
N LEU A 95 -13.03 20.18 1.22
CA LEU A 95 -12.11 20.12 2.34
C LEU A 95 -11.53 18.70 2.56
N ASN A 96 -12.32 17.66 2.28
CA ASN A 96 -11.88 16.26 2.34
C ASN A 96 -10.82 15.94 1.28
N GLU A 97 -10.94 16.45 0.05
CA GLU A 97 -9.89 16.32 -0.97
C GLU A 97 -8.58 17.00 -0.52
N ARG A 98 -8.70 18.15 0.13
CA ARG A 98 -7.55 18.81 0.76
C ARG A 98 -6.95 17.95 1.87
N TYR A 99 -7.78 17.32 2.70
CA TYR A 99 -7.35 16.41 3.75
C TYR A 99 -6.59 15.21 3.18
N LYS A 100 -7.13 14.52 2.17
CA LYS A 100 -6.47 13.38 1.49
C LYS A 100 -5.08 13.75 0.99
N THR A 101 -4.95 14.89 0.29
CA THR A 101 -3.65 15.39 -0.19
C THR A 101 -2.65 15.64 0.94
N LEU A 102 -3.11 16.24 2.06
CA LEU A 102 -2.25 16.51 3.21
C LEU A 102 -1.86 15.22 3.95
N ARG A 103 -2.80 14.27 4.06
CA ARG A 103 -2.58 12.96 4.66
C ARG A 103 -1.50 12.18 3.91
N GLU A 104 -1.60 12.10 2.59
CA GLU A 104 -0.58 11.44 1.76
C GLU A 104 0.80 12.08 1.96
N LYS A 105 0.84 13.42 1.94
CA LYS A 105 2.08 14.18 2.08
C LYS A 105 2.77 14.01 3.45
N TYR A 106 2.00 13.92 4.54
CA TYR A 106 2.57 13.98 5.89
C TYR A 106 2.53 12.65 6.66
N LEU A 107 1.69 11.70 6.27
CA LEU A 107 1.55 10.40 6.95
C LEU A 107 1.97 9.22 6.06
N VAL A 108 1.71 9.27 4.75
CA VAL A 108 2.08 8.18 3.82
C VAL A 108 3.52 8.34 3.32
N TYR A 109 3.97 9.58 3.11
CA TYR A 109 5.35 9.87 2.69
C TYR A 109 6.39 9.30 3.67
N ASP A 110 6.08 9.26 4.97
CA ASP A 110 6.96 8.66 5.99
C ASP A 110 7.15 7.15 5.78
N PHE A 111 6.07 6.41 5.50
CA PHE A 111 6.18 4.99 5.17
C PHE A 111 6.95 4.75 3.88
N MET A 112 6.72 5.57 2.84
CA MET A 112 7.44 5.43 1.57
C MET A 112 8.92 5.78 1.70
N LEU A 113 9.26 6.83 2.47
CA LEU A 113 10.64 7.17 2.84
C LEU A 113 11.29 6.03 3.64
N TRP A 114 10.61 5.53 4.67
CA TRP A 114 11.09 4.41 5.47
C TRP A 114 11.34 3.18 4.61
N LYS A 115 10.38 2.79 3.77
CA LYS A 115 10.51 1.68 2.82
C LYS A 115 11.73 1.87 1.91
N THR A 116 11.91 3.07 1.38
CA THR A 116 13.06 3.42 0.53
C THR A 116 14.37 3.29 1.31
N GLN A 117 14.40 3.74 2.57
CA GLN A 117 15.57 3.66 3.43
C GLN A 117 15.91 2.22 3.82
N VAL A 118 14.90 1.39 4.13
CA VAL A 118 15.06 -0.05 4.40
C VAL A 118 15.63 -0.74 3.17
N GLN A 119 15.09 -0.48 1.99
CA GLN A 119 15.60 -1.05 0.73
C GLN A 119 17.05 -0.61 0.46
N LYS A 120 17.40 0.63 0.79
CA LYS A 120 18.78 1.13 0.68
C LYS A 120 19.73 0.37 1.61
N LEU A 121 19.33 0.19 2.87
CA LEU A 121 20.10 -0.57 3.86
C LEU A 121 20.22 -2.04 3.48
N GLU A 122 19.15 -2.66 2.98
CA GLU A 122 19.16 -4.03 2.46
C GLU A 122 20.18 -4.18 1.32
N LYS A 123 20.20 -3.25 0.36
CA LYS A 123 21.22 -3.23 -0.71
C LYS A 123 22.64 -3.08 -0.15
N GLN A 124 22.85 -2.23 0.85
CA GLN A 124 24.16 -2.07 1.47
C GLN A 124 24.60 -3.34 2.21
N LEU A 125 23.67 -4.01 2.88
CA LEU A 125 23.93 -5.27 3.55
C LEU A 125 24.23 -6.38 2.54
N ASP A 126 23.44 -6.51 1.46
CA ASP A 126 23.69 -7.45 0.37
C ASP A 126 25.08 -7.24 -0.25
N LEU A 127 25.50 -5.98 -0.46
CA LEU A 127 26.84 -5.64 -0.95
C LEU A 127 27.95 -6.10 0.01
N LEU A 128 27.84 -5.77 1.30
CA LEU A 128 28.80 -6.16 2.32
C LEU A 128 28.88 -7.68 2.53
N LEU A 129 27.76 -8.38 2.36
CA LEU A 129 27.73 -9.84 2.41
C LEU A 129 28.34 -10.48 1.15
N SER A 130 28.23 -9.82 0.00
CA SER A 130 28.79 -10.33 -1.27
C SER A 130 30.32 -10.19 -1.37
N ASP A 131 30.91 -9.13 -0.81
CA ASP A 131 32.36 -8.96 -0.69
C ASP A 131 32.74 -8.39 0.69
N PRO A 132 32.85 -9.27 1.71
CA PRO A 132 33.12 -8.82 3.06
C PRO A 132 34.56 -8.29 3.21
N PRO A 133 34.78 -7.16 3.90
CA PRO A 133 36.11 -6.63 4.18
C PRO A 133 37.04 -7.68 4.80
N ALA A 134 38.32 -7.68 4.41
CA ALA A 134 39.30 -8.70 4.84
C ALA A 134 39.35 -8.90 6.36
N VAL A 135 39.23 -7.82 7.14
CA VAL A 135 39.18 -7.86 8.61
C VAL A 135 37.97 -8.66 9.11
N THR A 136 36.80 -8.51 8.47
CA THR A 136 35.56 -9.18 8.88
C THR A 136 35.50 -10.66 8.52
N LYS A 137 36.19 -11.08 7.44
CA LYS A 137 36.33 -12.51 7.06
C LYS A 137 36.95 -13.34 8.19
N ASN A 138 37.84 -12.74 8.99
CA ASN A 138 38.52 -13.41 10.10
C ASN A 138 37.63 -13.61 11.34
N TYR A 139 36.65 -12.72 11.58
CA TYR A 139 35.74 -12.83 12.73
C TYR A 139 34.54 -13.73 12.46
N PHE A 140 34.15 -13.86 11.20
CA PHE A 140 32.97 -14.62 10.79
C PHE A 140 33.30 -15.56 9.63
N PRO A 141 34.07 -16.64 9.87
CA PRO A 141 34.50 -17.57 8.82
C PRO A 141 33.34 -18.29 8.11
N THR A 142 32.16 -18.33 8.74
CA THR A 142 30.93 -18.94 8.21
C THR A 142 30.00 -17.97 7.48
N LEU A 143 30.33 -16.66 7.39
CA LEU A 143 29.55 -15.69 6.62
C LEU A 143 29.63 -15.90 5.09
N ASN A 144 30.34 -16.92 4.64
CA ASN A 144 30.21 -17.46 3.29
C ASN A 144 28.84 -18.17 3.07
N ILE A 145 27.77 -17.63 3.67
CA ILE A 145 26.41 -17.85 3.19
C ILE A 145 26.27 -16.94 1.97
N GLY A 146 26.95 -17.34 0.90
CA GLY A 146 26.42 -17.13 -0.42
C GLY A 146 25.06 -17.81 -0.46
N ARG A 147 24.01 -17.14 0.01
CA ARG A 147 22.78 -17.14 -0.76
C ARG A 147 23.18 -16.48 -2.08
N GLN A 148 23.77 -17.29 -2.97
CA GLN A 148 23.56 -17.09 -4.37
C GLN A 148 22.04 -17.00 -4.48
N LYS A 149 21.49 -15.79 -4.56
CA LYS A 149 20.27 -15.60 -5.32
C LYS A 149 20.65 -16.27 -6.65
N ASN A 150 20.21 -17.50 -6.87
CA ASN A 150 20.44 -18.20 -8.14
C ASN A 150 19.74 -17.32 -9.16
N THR A 151 20.46 -16.34 -9.72
CA THR A 151 19.94 -15.41 -10.73
C THR A 151 19.81 -16.11 -12.08
N THR A 152 20.23 -17.37 -12.15
CA THR A 152 20.20 -18.23 -13.31
C THR A 152 19.22 -19.36 -13.08
N PHE A 153 18.28 -19.49 -14.02
CA PHE A 153 17.37 -20.64 -14.10
C PHE A 153 18.15 -21.78 -14.77
N ARG A 154 18.33 -22.91 -14.09
CA ARG A 154 19.16 -24.02 -14.61
C ARG A 154 18.42 -24.75 -15.73
N GLU A 155 19.14 -25.39 -16.65
CA GLU A 155 18.53 -26.18 -17.73
C GLU A 155 17.55 -27.25 -17.24
N ALA A 156 17.87 -27.94 -16.14
CA ALA A 156 16.95 -28.89 -15.53
C ALA A 156 15.64 -28.21 -15.08
N GLU A 157 15.72 -26.98 -14.55
CA GLU A 157 14.55 -26.22 -14.11
C GLU A 157 13.70 -25.78 -15.32
N TYR A 158 14.32 -25.38 -16.44
CA TYR A 158 13.61 -25.07 -17.69
C TYR A 158 12.84 -26.28 -18.20
N GLN A 159 13.47 -27.46 -18.22
CA GLN A 159 12.83 -28.68 -18.68
C GLN A 159 11.64 -29.07 -17.78
N SER A 160 11.85 -29.04 -16.46
CA SER A 160 10.81 -29.27 -15.46
C SER A 160 9.62 -28.32 -15.62
N LEU A 161 9.90 -27.02 -15.79
CA LEU A 161 8.88 -26.00 -15.97
C LEU A 161 8.12 -26.21 -17.28
N PHE A 162 8.82 -26.42 -18.40
CA PHE A 162 8.20 -26.63 -19.72
C PHE A 162 7.29 -27.87 -19.76
N ARG A 163 7.75 -28.99 -19.19
CA ARG A 163 6.95 -30.22 -19.12
C ARG A 163 5.72 -30.08 -18.23
N SER A 164 5.84 -29.30 -17.16
CA SER A 164 4.73 -29.11 -16.23
C SER A 164 3.73 -28.09 -16.76
N ILE A 165 4.20 -26.95 -17.28
CA ILE A 165 3.35 -25.84 -17.76
C ILE A 165 2.54 -26.23 -19.00
N SER A 166 3.07 -27.10 -19.87
CA SER A 166 2.35 -27.60 -21.04
C SER A 166 1.13 -28.48 -20.69
N LYS A 167 1.02 -28.96 -19.45
CA LYS A 167 -0.14 -29.71 -18.94
C LYS A 167 -1.27 -28.79 -18.44
N LEU A 168 -1.03 -27.48 -18.33
CA LEU A 168 -1.99 -26.49 -17.84
C LEU A 168 -2.69 -25.84 -19.03
N THR A 169 -3.96 -26.19 -19.25
CA THR A 169 -4.74 -25.74 -20.42
C THR A 169 -6.06 -25.07 -20.05
N SER A 170 -6.33 -24.83 -18.76
CA SER A 170 -7.59 -24.19 -18.36
C SER A 170 -7.58 -22.70 -18.69
N PRO A 171 -8.75 -22.07 -18.93
CA PRO A 171 -8.82 -20.62 -19.18
C PRO A 171 -8.18 -19.77 -18.09
N ALA A 172 -8.23 -20.22 -16.83
CA ALA A 172 -7.60 -19.53 -15.70
C ALA A 172 -6.05 -19.60 -15.76
N ASP A 173 -5.50 -20.71 -16.25
CA ASP A 173 -4.05 -20.86 -16.45
C ASP A 173 -3.58 -19.91 -17.56
N THR A 174 -4.28 -19.90 -18.69
CA THR A 174 -4.01 -19.01 -19.81
C THR A 174 -4.05 -17.54 -19.39
N LEU A 175 -5.08 -17.13 -18.64
CA LEU A 175 -5.19 -15.76 -18.13
C LEU A 175 -4.04 -15.39 -17.19
N PHE A 176 -3.61 -16.33 -16.33
CA PHE A 176 -2.47 -16.10 -15.46
C PHE A 176 -1.20 -15.86 -16.29
N PHE A 177 -0.92 -16.72 -17.28
CA PHE A 177 0.27 -16.59 -18.13
C PHE A 177 0.28 -15.26 -18.91
N VAL A 178 -0.83 -14.91 -19.55
CA VAL A 178 -0.97 -13.65 -20.30
C VAL A 178 -0.77 -12.45 -19.39
N ASN A 179 -1.34 -12.45 -18.18
CA ASN A 179 -1.16 -11.37 -17.23
C ASN A 179 0.29 -11.27 -16.71
N THR A 180 0.96 -12.40 -16.49
CA THR A 180 2.39 -12.43 -16.15
C THR A 180 3.22 -11.80 -17.26
N PHE A 181 2.96 -12.14 -18.52
CA PHE A 181 3.68 -11.55 -19.66
C PHE A 181 3.38 -10.06 -19.82
N TYR A 182 2.11 -9.64 -19.74
CA TYR A 182 1.73 -8.24 -19.83
C TYR A 182 2.43 -7.37 -18.77
N LYS A 183 2.59 -7.91 -17.56
CA LYS A 183 3.21 -7.20 -16.44
C LYS A 183 4.73 -7.11 -16.53
N ASN A 184 5.39 -8.20 -16.95
CA ASN A 184 6.84 -8.35 -16.81
C ASN A 184 7.60 -8.36 -18.15
N GLU A 185 6.90 -8.52 -19.29
CA GLU A 185 7.48 -8.71 -20.62
C GLU A 185 6.85 -7.76 -21.66
N PRO A 186 7.06 -6.44 -21.54
CA PRO A 186 6.42 -5.44 -22.40
C PRO A 186 6.75 -5.59 -23.90
N GLN A 187 7.79 -6.36 -24.23
CA GLN A 187 8.21 -6.69 -25.59
C GLN A 187 7.42 -7.82 -26.24
N ILE A 188 6.68 -8.63 -25.47
CA ILE A 188 5.88 -9.73 -26.02
C ILE A 188 4.53 -9.18 -26.47
N PRO A 189 4.13 -9.38 -27.75
CA PRO A 189 2.84 -8.92 -28.25
C PRO A 189 1.72 -9.83 -27.72
N ALA A 190 1.30 -9.61 -26.47
CA ALA A 190 0.31 -10.41 -25.75
C ALA A 190 -1.10 -10.45 -26.40
N HIS A 191 -1.29 -9.73 -27.51
CA HIS A 191 -2.55 -9.66 -28.27
C HIS A 191 -2.55 -10.54 -29.53
N GLU A 192 -1.44 -11.19 -29.88
CA GLU A 192 -1.38 -12.13 -31.02
C GLU A 192 -2.05 -13.47 -30.68
N ASP A 193 -2.78 -14.04 -31.64
CA ASP A 193 -3.40 -15.37 -31.55
C ASP A 193 -3.03 -16.21 -32.79
N PRO A 194 -2.22 -17.29 -32.68
CA PRO A 194 -1.70 -17.86 -31.43
C PRO A 194 -0.46 -17.12 -30.88
N LEU A 195 -0.48 -16.83 -29.57
CA LEU A 195 0.67 -16.29 -28.85
C LEU A 195 1.73 -17.39 -28.65
N SER A 196 2.90 -17.23 -29.27
CA SER A 196 4.05 -18.12 -29.08
C SER A 196 5.13 -17.44 -28.24
N VAL A 197 5.49 -18.04 -27.10
CA VAL A 197 6.48 -17.50 -26.16
C VAL A 197 7.61 -18.50 -25.94
N ASP A 198 8.85 -18.08 -26.19
CA ASP A 198 10.02 -18.87 -25.81
C ASP A 198 10.36 -18.64 -24.34
N LEU A 199 10.23 -19.67 -23.50
CA LEU A 199 10.55 -19.61 -22.07
C LEU A 199 11.98 -19.12 -21.80
N ARG A 200 12.94 -19.37 -22.70
CA ARG A 200 14.34 -18.95 -22.50
C ARG A 200 14.55 -17.46 -22.70
N SER A 201 13.66 -16.80 -23.42
CA SER A 201 13.68 -15.36 -23.64
C SER A 201 13.04 -14.57 -22.49
N LEU A 202 12.40 -15.25 -21.54
CA LEU A 202 11.71 -14.62 -20.41
C LEU A 202 12.69 -14.13 -19.34
N THR A 203 12.29 -13.08 -18.64
CA THR A 203 12.99 -12.60 -17.45
C THR A 203 12.95 -13.62 -16.31
N TYR A 204 13.95 -13.56 -15.43
CA TYR A 204 14.02 -14.43 -14.26
C TYR A 204 12.78 -14.31 -13.35
N ASP A 205 12.24 -13.09 -13.20
CA ASP A 205 11.04 -12.85 -12.38
C ASP A 205 9.81 -13.53 -12.98
N SER A 206 9.61 -13.44 -14.29
CA SER A 206 8.57 -14.18 -15.02
C SER A 206 8.71 -15.70 -14.82
N LEU A 207 9.92 -16.24 -14.96
CA LEU A 207 10.18 -17.68 -14.78
C LEU A 207 9.87 -18.16 -13.36
N ILE A 208 10.19 -17.35 -12.35
CA ILE A 208 9.88 -17.67 -10.95
C ILE A 208 8.37 -17.60 -10.68
N GLU A 209 7.68 -16.61 -11.22
CA GLU A 209 6.23 -16.45 -11.09
C GLU A 209 5.49 -17.62 -11.75
N LEU A 210 5.87 -17.97 -12.98
CA LEU A 210 5.35 -19.12 -13.71
C LEU A 210 5.62 -20.44 -12.97
N ARG A 211 6.84 -20.65 -12.46
CA ARG A 211 7.19 -21.86 -11.71
C ARG A 211 6.39 -21.99 -10.42
N LYS A 212 6.21 -20.89 -9.66
CA LYS A 212 5.42 -20.90 -8.43
C LYS A 212 3.97 -21.27 -8.71
N TYR A 213 3.38 -20.64 -9.72
CA TYR A 213 2.01 -20.93 -10.14
C TYR A 213 1.87 -22.38 -10.61
N THR A 214 2.75 -22.84 -11.50
CA THR A 214 2.73 -24.20 -12.05
C THR A 214 2.83 -25.25 -10.95
N LYS A 215 3.74 -25.09 -9.97
CA LYS A 215 3.85 -26.01 -8.83
C LYS A 215 2.56 -26.09 -8.02
N LYS A 216 1.92 -24.95 -7.75
CA LYS A 216 0.65 -24.88 -7.02
C LYS A 216 -0.46 -25.59 -7.80
N ARG A 217 -0.59 -25.32 -9.09
CA ARG A 217 -1.61 -25.94 -9.95
C ARG A 217 -1.39 -27.44 -10.11
N CYS A 218 -0.15 -27.90 -10.23
CA CYS A 218 0.18 -29.32 -10.24
C CYS A 218 -0.30 -30.02 -8.96
N GLN A 219 -0.10 -29.39 -7.79
CA GLN A 219 -0.59 -29.91 -6.51
C GLN A 219 -2.13 -29.98 -6.45
N GLU A 220 -2.82 -28.93 -6.90
CA GLU A 220 -4.29 -28.88 -6.95
C GLU A 220 -4.89 -29.93 -7.90
N MET A 221 -4.22 -30.19 -9.02
CA MET A 221 -4.63 -31.18 -10.02
C MET A 221 -4.20 -32.62 -9.66
N GLY A 222 -3.45 -32.80 -8.57
CA GLY A 222 -2.90 -34.11 -8.19
C GLY A 222 -1.84 -34.66 -9.15
N ILE A 223 -1.21 -33.80 -9.96
CA ILE A 223 -0.16 -34.19 -10.92
C ILE A 223 1.23 -33.81 -10.39
N LYS A 224 2.26 -34.57 -10.76
CA LYS A 224 3.63 -34.32 -10.33
C LYS A 224 4.25 -33.16 -11.13
N TYR A 225 4.87 -32.22 -10.43
CA TYR A 225 5.83 -31.30 -11.02
C TYR A 225 7.11 -32.08 -11.30
N GLU A 226 7.41 -32.29 -12.58
CA GLU A 226 8.55 -33.10 -13.05
C GLU A 226 9.88 -32.40 -12.86
#